data_AF-A0A0F3RGF6-F1
#
_entry.id   AF-A0A0F3RGF6-F1
#
_cell.length_a   1.000
_cell.length_b   1.000
_cell.length_c   1.000
_cell.angle_alpha   90.00
_cell.angle_beta   90.00
_cell.angle_gamma   90.00
#
_symmetry.space_group_name_H-M   'P 1'
#
loop_
_entity.id
_entity.type
_entity.pdbx_description
1 polymer ?
#
loop_
_entity_poly.entity_id
_entity_poly.type
_entity_poly.pdbx_seq_one_letter_code
_entity_poly.pdbx_strand_id
1 'polypeptide(L)'
;MENKNFEGIKALLEESIFSLNTNTENHVLAQWYYRTGCVYEETGSYDMSTKCYEHAFVLLPTHPTAAYHLWSNYRIQGKCDKANDLIQYVPIEYIKYILEITNPYEISYKTLDVIKKIP
;
A
#
# COMPACT_ATOMS: atom_id res chain seq x y z
N MET A 1 3.42 -13.60 22.02
CA MET A 1 4.40 -14.58 21.52
C MET A 1 4.04 -15.03 20.08
N GLU A 2 3.73 -14.12 19.16
CA GLU A 2 3.09 -14.51 17.87
C GLU A 2 3.89 -14.19 16.59
N ASN A 3 5.08 -13.58 16.66
CA ASN A 3 5.82 -13.20 15.46
C ASN A 3 6.65 -14.32 14.80
N LYS A 4 6.70 -15.53 15.36
CA LYS A 4 7.54 -16.63 14.82
C LYS A 4 6.90 -17.39 13.66
N ASN A 5 5.58 -17.32 13.47
CA ASN A 5 4.92 -18.02 12.37
C ASN A 5 4.95 -17.26 11.05
N PHE A 6 5.06 -15.93 11.08
CA PHE A 6 4.92 -15.10 9.89
C PHE A 6 6.16 -15.12 8.98
N GLU A 7 7.36 -15.01 9.58
CA GLU A 7 8.63 -15.07 8.84
C GLU A 7 8.86 -16.44 8.19
N GLY A 8 8.44 -17.52 8.85
CA GLY A 8 8.50 -18.88 8.29
C GLY A 8 7.56 -19.08 7.11
N ILE A 9 6.32 -18.58 7.20
CA ILE A 9 5.34 -18.63 6.11
C ILE A 9 5.81 -17.76 4.93
N LYS A 10 6.37 -16.58 5.21
CA LYS A 10 6.96 -15.69 4.20
C LYS A 10 8.10 -16.38 3.44
N ALA A 11 9.06 -16.97 4.15
CA ALA A 11 10.20 -17.65 3.54
C ALA A 11 9.77 -18.85 2.67
N LEU A 12 8.83 -19.67 3.14
CA LEU A 12 8.30 -20.81 2.38
C LEU A 12 7.57 -20.38 1.11
N LEU A 13 6.87 -19.24 1.15
CA LEU A 13 6.20 -18.69 -0.03
C LEU A 13 7.18 -18.05 -0.99
N GLU A 14 8.17 -17.30 -0.52
CA GLU A 14 9.25 -16.74 -1.35
C GLU A 14 10.01 -17.86 -2.07
N GLU A 15 10.32 -18.96 -1.39
CA GLU A 15 10.95 -20.14 -1.97
C GLU A 15 10.05 -20.86 -2.99
N SER A 16 8.76 -21.03 -2.67
CA SER A 16 7.80 -21.63 -3.59
C SER A 16 7.53 -20.77 -4.82
N ILE A 17 7.53 -19.44 -4.67
CA ILE A 17 7.33 -18.45 -5.73
C ILE A 17 8.58 -18.38 -6.64
N PHE A 18 9.79 -18.43 -6.08
CA PHE A 18 11.06 -18.49 -6.81
C PHE A 18 11.14 -19.67 -7.80
N SER A 19 10.42 -20.76 -7.53
CA SER A 19 10.38 -21.93 -8.41
C SER A 19 9.49 -21.76 -9.66
N LEU A 20 8.67 -20.69 -9.73
CA LEU A 20 7.69 -20.44 -10.79
C LEU A 20 8.06 -19.15 -11.56
N ASN A 21 8.33 -19.29 -12.86
CA ASN A 21 8.78 -18.26 -13.81
C ASN A 21 8.33 -16.78 -13.58
N THR A 22 9.24 -15.86 -13.92
CA THR A 22 9.44 -14.46 -13.45
C THR A 22 8.30 -13.43 -13.57
N ASN A 23 7.36 -13.53 -14.52
CA ASN A 23 6.29 -12.52 -14.65
C ASN A 23 5.07 -12.82 -13.78
N THR A 24 4.75 -14.10 -13.61
CA THR A 24 3.70 -14.56 -12.70
C THR A 24 4.13 -14.35 -11.24
N GLU A 25 5.45 -14.39 -10.99
CA GLU A 25 6.11 -14.20 -9.70
C GLU A 25 5.74 -12.87 -9.03
N ASN A 26 5.94 -11.75 -9.73
CA ASN A 26 5.72 -10.42 -9.16
C ASN A 26 4.26 -10.13 -8.86
N HIS A 27 3.33 -10.57 -9.71
CA HIS A 27 1.90 -10.40 -9.48
C HIS A 27 1.42 -11.21 -8.26
N VAL A 28 1.85 -12.46 -8.14
CA VAL A 28 1.49 -13.31 -7.00
C VAL A 28 2.10 -12.78 -5.70
N LEU A 29 3.38 -12.39 -5.74
CA LEU A 29 4.08 -11.85 -4.58
C LEU A 29 3.50 -10.49 -4.16
N ALA A 30 3.17 -9.60 -5.10
CA ALA A 30 2.49 -8.35 -4.81
C ALA A 30 1.12 -8.58 -4.17
N GLN A 31 0.34 -9.53 -4.68
CA GLN A 31 -0.96 -9.90 -4.11
C GLN A 31 -0.82 -10.46 -2.69
N TRP A 32 0.23 -11.24 -2.43
CA TRP A 32 0.51 -11.77 -1.10
C TRP A 32 0.89 -10.66 -0.12
N TYR A 33 1.84 -9.80 -0.49
CA TYR A 33 2.23 -8.65 0.32
C TYR A 33 1.04 -7.74 0.62
N TYR A 34 0.18 -7.49 -0.37
CA TYR A 34 -1.08 -6.76 -0.17
C TYR A 34 -1.95 -7.42 0.91
N ARG A 35 -2.24 -8.73 0.78
CA ARG A 35 -3.08 -9.45 1.75
C ARG A 35 -2.49 -9.44 3.16
N THR A 36 -1.18 -9.63 3.27
CA THR A 36 -0.46 -9.51 4.55
C THR A 36 -0.59 -8.11 5.14
N GLY A 37 -0.46 -7.08 4.29
CA GLY A 37 -0.64 -5.69 4.68
C GLY A 37 -2.02 -5.43 5.28
N CYS A 38 -3.09 -6.00 4.69
CA CYS A 38 -4.45 -5.88 5.21
C CYS A 38 -4.59 -6.51 6.61
N VAL A 39 -4.03 -7.71 6.82
CA VAL A 39 -4.05 -8.37 8.13
C VAL A 39 -3.34 -7.52 9.20
N TYR A 40 -2.24 -6.86 8.83
CA TYR A 40 -1.56 -5.93 9.74
C TYR A 40 -2.39 -4.65 10.00
N GLU A 41 -3.17 -4.13 9.05
CA GLU A 41 -4.09 -3.01 9.31
C GLU A 41 -5.22 -3.43 10.27
N GLU A 42 -5.83 -4.59 10.05
CA GLU A 42 -6.91 -5.13 10.90
C GLU A 42 -6.46 -5.32 12.36
N THR A 43 -5.17 -5.58 12.57
CA THR A 43 -4.56 -5.72 13.90
C THR A 43 -3.93 -4.42 14.44
N GLY A 44 -4.11 -3.30 13.74
CA GLY A 44 -3.60 -1.97 14.13
C GLY A 44 -2.08 -1.80 13.98
N SER A 45 -1.39 -2.76 13.37
CA SER A 45 0.07 -2.76 13.15
C SER A 45 0.46 -1.99 11.89
N TYR A 46 0.15 -0.69 11.86
CA TYR A 46 0.31 0.18 10.67
C TYR A 46 1.75 0.24 10.12
N ASP A 47 2.78 0.15 10.96
CA ASP A 47 4.17 0.14 10.50
C ASP A 47 4.52 -1.10 9.67
N MET A 48 4.05 -2.27 10.08
CA MET A 48 4.27 -3.53 9.34
C MET A 48 3.42 -3.56 8.09
N SER A 49 2.18 -3.10 8.19
CA SER A 49 1.29 -2.94 7.03
C SER A 49 1.90 -2.07 5.94
N THR A 50 2.48 -0.92 6.34
CA THR A 50 3.17 0.00 5.41
C THR A 50 4.28 -0.70 4.64
N LYS A 51 5.15 -1.46 5.33
CA LYS A 51 6.23 -2.21 4.67
C LYS A 51 5.70 -3.23 3.67
N CYS A 52 4.62 -3.93 4.01
CA CYS A 52 3.99 -4.87 3.11
C CYS A 52 3.46 -4.17 1.85
N TYR A 53 2.78 -3.04 1.99
CA TYR A 53 2.30 -2.30 0.82
C TYR A 53 3.43 -1.65 0.01
N GLU A 54 4.54 -1.23 0.62
CA GLU A 54 5.74 -0.80 -0.11
C GLU A 54 6.26 -1.93 -1.02
N HIS A 55 6.38 -3.16 -0.50
CA HIS A 55 6.79 -4.32 -1.30
C HIS A 55 5.78 -4.62 -2.42
N ALA A 56 4.48 -4.63 -2.12
CA ALA A 56 3.44 -4.87 -3.13
C ALA A 56 3.50 -3.83 -4.26
N PHE A 57 3.68 -2.55 -3.91
CA PHE A 57 3.76 -1.46 -4.87
C PHE A 57 5.03 -1.51 -5.73
N VAL A 58 6.19 -1.85 -5.15
CA VAL A 58 7.44 -1.99 -5.92
C VAL A 58 7.35 -3.14 -6.93
N LEU A 59 6.74 -4.26 -6.52
CA LEU A 59 6.58 -5.44 -7.38
C LEU A 59 5.55 -5.22 -8.49
N LEU A 60 4.47 -4.51 -8.17
CA LEU A 60 3.41 -4.20 -9.12
C LEU A 60 2.81 -2.82 -8.81
N PRO A 61 3.34 -1.73 -9.41
CA PRO A 61 2.81 -0.38 -9.19
C PRO A 61 1.36 -0.22 -9.65
N THR A 62 0.93 -1.06 -10.59
CA THR A 62 -0.45 -1.14 -11.09
C THR A 62 -1.31 -2.12 -10.28
N HIS A 63 -0.87 -2.55 -9.10
CA HIS A 63 -1.65 -3.45 -8.25
C HIS A 63 -2.98 -2.77 -7.91
N PRO A 64 -4.14 -3.43 -8.08
CA PRO A 64 -5.45 -2.76 -8.10
C PRO A 64 -5.79 -1.93 -6.84
N THR A 65 -5.11 -2.14 -5.71
CA THR A 65 -5.43 -1.42 -4.46
C THR A 65 -4.23 -1.10 -3.57
N ALA A 66 -3.02 -1.63 -3.83
CA ALA A 66 -1.87 -1.46 -2.93
C ALA A 66 -1.44 0.02 -2.76
N ALA A 67 -1.45 0.81 -3.84
CA ALA A 67 -1.06 2.22 -3.78
C ALA A 67 -1.98 3.05 -2.87
N TYR A 68 -3.27 2.76 -2.86
CA TYR A 68 -4.26 3.43 -1.99
C TYR A 68 -3.98 3.16 -0.52
N HIS A 69 -3.79 1.88 -0.14
CA HIS A 69 -3.53 1.54 1.25
C HIS A 69 -2.17 2.08 1.73
N LEU A 70 -1.13 2.05 0.87
CA LEU A 70 0.15 2.66 1.19
C LEU A 70 0.04 4.17 1.41
N TRP A 71 -0.68 4.86 0.51
CA TRP A 71 -0.96 6.29 0.63
C TRP A 71 -1.70 6.62 1.93
N SER A 72 -2.74 5.84 2.26
CA SER A 72 -3.53 6.00 3.48
C SER A 72 -2.67 5.82 4.73
N ASN A 73 -1.86 4.75 4.78
CA ASN A 73 -0.97 4.49 5.90
C ASN A 73 0.07 5.60 6.12
N TYR A 74 0.65 6.13 5.04
CA TYR A 74 1.55 7.27 5.16
C TYR A 74 0.88 8.51 5.71
N ARG A 75 -0.39 8.76 5.36
CA ARG A 75 -1.16 9.84 5.99
C ARG A 75 -1.41 9.61 7.47
N ILE A 76 -1.83 8.41 7.85
CA ILE A 76 -2.07 8.04 9.27
C ILE A 76 -0.78 8.23 10.09
N GLN A 77 0.38 7.92 9.50
CA GLN A 77 1.70 8.11 10.12
C GLN A 77 2.23 9.56 10.06
N GLY A 78 1.50 10.51 9.46
CA GLY A 78 1.94 11.90 9.26
C GLY A 78 3.05 12.08 8.22
N LYS A 79 3.37 11.05 7.41
CA LYS A 79 4.38 11.09 6.34
C LYS A 79 3.81 11.67 5.04
N CYS A 80 3.36 12.92 5.11
CA CYS A 80 2.64 13.59 4.02
C CYS A 80 3.44 13.67 2.70
N ASP A 81 4.76 13.84 2.76
CA ASP A 81 5.59 13.90 1.55
C ASP A 81 5.56 12.58 0.77
N LYS A 82 5.71 11.45 1.46
CA LYS A 82 5.62 10.12 0.84
C LYS A 82 4.23 9.81 0.30
N ALA A 83 3.19 10.27 1.00
CA ALA A 83 1.82 10.16 0.49
C ALA A 83 1.64 10.98 -0.81
N ASN A 84 2.20 12.17 -0.89
CA ASN A 84 2.14 12.99 -2.09
C ASN A 84 2.78 12.33 -3.31
N ASP A 85 3.89 11.60 -3.12
CA ASP A 85 4.56 10.88 -4.22
C ASP A 85 3.67 9.78 -4.82
N LEU A 86 2.76 9.22 -4.01
CA LEU A 86 1.89 8.11 -4.41
C LEU A 86 0.58 8.55 -5.04
N ILE A 87 0.21 9.84 -4.94
CA ILE A 87 -1.16 10.24 -5.25
C ILE A 87 -1.58 9.99 -6.70
N GLN A 88 -0.63 10.08 -7.64
CA GLN A 88 -0.86 9.81 -9.06
C GLN A 88 -1.19 8.32 -9.35
N TYR A 89 -0.88 7.42 -8.42
CA TYR A 89 -1.16 5.99 -8.53
C TYR A 89 -2.45 5.57 -7.81
N VAL A 90 -3.10 6.49 -7.09
CA VAL A 90 -4.33 6.23 -6.35
C VAL A 90 -5.53 6.67 -7.17
N PRO A 91 -6.55 5.81 -7.37
CA PRO A 91 -7.80 6.21 -8.01
C PRO A 91 -8.44 7.43 -7.34
N ILE A 92 -8.86 8.40 -8.16
CA ILE A 92 -9.41 9.68 -7.69
C ILE A 92 -10.65 9.45 -6.81
N GLU A 93 -11.46 8.44 -7.12
CA GLU A 93 -12.66 8.08 -6.37
C GLU A 93 -12.33 7.75 -4.91
N TYR A 94 -11.23 7.04 -4.66
CA TYR A 94 -10.79 6.70 -3.31
C TYR A 94 -10.27 7.92 -2.55
N ILE A 95 -9.58 8.83 -3.25
CA ILE A 95 -9.12 10.08 -2.65
C ILE A 95 -10.30 10.96 -2.25
N LYS A 96 -11.31 11.09 -3.13
CA LYS A 96 -12.54 11.85 -2.87
C LYS A 96 -13.32 11.30 -1.70
N TYR A 97 -13.49 9.98 -1.63
CA TYR A 97 -14.12 9.33 -0.49
C TYR A 97 -13.43 9.73 0.82
N ILE A 98 -12.09 9.64 0.89
CA ILE A 98 -11.40 10.08 2.11
C ILE A 98 -11.46 11.60 2.34
N LEU A 99 -11.43 12.44 1.30
CA LEU A 99 -11.56 13.91 1.41
C LEU A 99 -12.93 14.35 1.98
N GLU A 100 -13.97 13.56 1.75
CA GLU A 100 -15.32 13.83 2.29
C GLU A 100 -15.42 13.43 3.76
N ILE A 101 -14.65 12.44 4.20
CA ILE A 101 -14.68 11.89 5.57
C ILE A 101 -13.65 12.56 6.48
N THR A 102 -12.49 12.93 5.93
CA THR A 102 -11.40 13.64 6.62
C THR A 102 -11.45 15.12 6.25
N ASN A 103 -11.30 16.00 7.23
CA ASN A 103 -11.39 17.44 7.02
C ASN A 103 -10.46 17.88 5.85
N PRO A 104 -10.97 18.48 4.76
CA PRO A 104 -10.19 18.78 3.55
C PRO A 104 -8.96 19.70 3.77
N TYR A 105 -8.84 20.33 4.95
CA TYR A 105 -7.69 21.14 5.36
C TYR A 105 -6.49 20.34 5.90
N GLU A 106 -6.63 19.04 6.19
CA GLU A 106 -5.49 18.17 6.60
C GLU A 106 -4.64 17.70 5.42
N ILE A 107 -5.12 17.90 4.19
CA ILE A 107 -4.42 17.49 2.99
C ILE A 107 -3.65 18.68 2.44
N SER A 108 -2.36 18.49 2.18
CA SER A 108 -1.49 19.60 1.77
C SER A 108 -1.99 20.24 0.47
N TYR A 109 -1.89 21.56 0.32
CA TYR A 109 -2.31 22.28 -0.89
C TYR A 109 -1.66 21.73 -2.17
N LYS A 110 -0.42 21.22 -2.08
CA LYS A 110 0.26 20.54 -3.19
C LYS A 110 -0.52 19.33 -3.69
N THR A 111 -1.10 18.56 -2.78
CA THR A 111 -1.90 17.37 -3.06
C THR A 111 -3.17 17.74 -3.85
N LEU A 112 -3.87 18.79 -3.41
CA LEU A 112 -5.07 19.31 -4.07
C LEU A 112 -4.78 19.81 -5.50
N ASP A 113 -3.65 20.48 -5.69
CA ASP A 113 -3.22 20.95 -7.01
C ASP A 113 -2.84 19.81 -7.96
N VAL A 114 -2.30 18.70 -7.45
CA VAL A 114 -2.06 17.49 -8.25
C VAL A 114 -3.38 16.85 -8.65
N ILE A 115 -4.33 16.65 -7.71
CA ILE A 115 -5.64 16.06 -8.01
C ILE A 115 -6.38 16.87 -9.09
N LYS A 116 -6.37 18.21 -9.00
CA LYS A 116 -7.02 19.10 -9.99
C LYS A 116 -6.42 18.99 -11.40
N LYS A 117 -5.24 18.41 -11.56
CA LYS A 117 -4.53 18.27 -12.84
C LYS A 117 -4.68 16.88 -13.47
N ILE A 118 -5.26 15.91 -12.75
CA ILE A 118 -5.55 14.60 -13.32
C ILE A 118 -6.84 14.73 -14.15
N PRO A 119 -6.82 14.34 -15.44
CA PRO A 119 -7.93 14.57 -16.38
C PRO A 119 -9.21 13.81 -16.02
#